data_AF-A0A7M6DNN0-F1
#
_entry.id   AF-A0A7M6DNN0-F1
#
_cell.length_a   1.000
_cell.length_b   1.000
_cell.length_c   1.000
_cell.angle_alpha   90.00
_cell.angle_beta   90.00
_cell.angle_gamma   90.00
#
_symmetry.space_group_name_H-M   'P 1'
#
loop_
_entity.id
_entity.type
_entity.pdbx_description
1 polymer ?
#
loop_
_entity_poly.entity_id
_entity_poly.type
_entity_poly.pdbx_seq_one_letter_code
_entity_poly.pdbx_strand_id
1 'polypeptide(L)'
;WKQLMQNVDFNGNRPMDKMIERMPAVAEIVLDNCIETSNLEKEHIDYSITYYFDFVALTPEPGSKSNKVCGPSIMAKNNRETLLAHPVTICFINSQWKLLPRYMYYLSLLTYVVYLTLLTTMIVKEKDWIYRSPENSTSNITNTSFPDYQDTVFVNPTCEATSMMVISITLIIYSIIQLFKEFIQFIMSPFDYIMDLVNYIEIGLYVTSLIFVTTYFMDEHYRCLQMEHYDNEALRVNAGAVAIMLAFCNMLFYMKRAPFVGLIVLMFIEVLKTVISVLLIFGFIIVGFALSFHFISGDWNDGPDADFFDMKKSIIKVVAMTIGDGSMSKGKKRG
;
A
#
# COMPACT_ATOMS: atom_id res chain seq x y z
N TRP A 1 22.80 -20.25 -37.01
CA TRP A 1 21.75 -20.23 -35.97
C TRP A 1 21.28 -18.80 -35.66
N LYS A 2 22.17 -17.80 -35.44
CA LYS A 2 21.79 -16.40 -35.19
C LYS A 2 20.82 -15.81 -36.24
N GLN A 3 21.07 -16.04 -37.53
CA GLN A 3 20.17 -15.63 -38.63
C GLN A 3 18.80 -16.36 -38.62
N LEU A 4 18.74 -17.62 -38.20
CA LEU A 4 17.48 -18.36 -38.07
C LEU A 4 16.61 -17.80 -36.95
N MET A 5 17.23 -17.30 -35.88
CA MET A 5 16.54 -16.73 -34.70
C MET A 5 16.03 -15.30 -34.92
N GLN A 6 16.46 -14.63 -36.00
CA GLN A 6 16.00 -13.30 -36.40
C GLN A 6 14.81 -13.32 -37.36
N ASN A 7 14.48 -14.48 -37.93
CA ASN A 7 13.32 -14.63 -38.80
C ASN A 7 12.03 -14.35 -38.02
N VAL A 8 11.11 -13.60 -38.60
CA VAL A 8 9.80 -13.31 -38.02
C VAL A 8 8.75 -14.04 -38.83
N ASP A 9 7.89 -14.81 -38.17
CA ASP A 9 6.79 -15.51 -38.85
C ASP A 9 5.73 -14.51 -39.35
N PHE A 10 4.83 -14.97 -40.23
CA PHE A 10 3.69 -14.20 -40.75
C PHE A 10 2.79 -13.58 -39.65
N ASN A 11 2.83 -14.15 -38.43
CA ASN A 11 2.09 -13.68 -37.26
C ASN A 11 2.87 -12.67 -36.39
N GLY A 12 4.10 -12.31 -36.76
CA GLY A 12 4.94 -11.39 -35.98
C GLY A 12 5.71 -12.03 -34.81
N ASN A 13 5.64 -13.36 -34.65
CA ASN A 13 6.31 -14.08 -33.55
C ASN A 13 7.73 -14.48 -33.95
N ARG A 14 8.68 -14.36 -33.02
CA ARG A 14 10.05 -14.84 -33.23
C ARG A 14 10.14 -16.34 -32.89
N PRO A 15 11.07 -17.10 -33.51
CA PRO A 15 11.33 -18.49 -33.20
C PRO A 15 11.58 -18.74 -31.71
N MET A 16 12.23 -17.79 -31.04
CA MET A 16 12.47 -17.85 -29.59
C MET A 16 11.17 -17.96 -28.78
N ASP A 17 10.11 -17.25 -29.16
CA ASP A 17 8.82 -17.27 -28.45
C ASP A 17 8.19 -18.67 -28.50
N LYS A 18 8.21 -19.29 -29.68
CA LYS A 18 7.72 -20.65 -29.90
C LYS A 18 8.56 -21.69 -29.18
N MET A 19 9.87 -21.48 -29.09
CA MET A 19 10.77 -22.37 -28.36
C MET A 19 10.53 -22.29 -26.85
N ILE A 20 10.32 -21.10 -26.29
CA ILE A 20 9.97 -20.93 -24.86
C ILE A 20 8.64 -21.63 -24.53
N GLU A 21 7.67 -21.56 -25.45
CA GLU A 21 6.36 -22.21 -25.28
C GLU A 21 6.43 -23.73 -25.41
N ARG A 22 7.00 -24.23 -26.52
CA ARG A 22 6.90 -25.65 -26.92
C ARG A 22 8.15 -26.50 -26.62
N MET A 23 9.33 -25.90 -26.56
CA MET A 23 10.62 -26.61 -26.46
C MET A 23 11.64 -25.88 -25.55
N PRO A 24 11.38 -25.82 -24.22
CA PRO A 24 12.20 -25.04 -23.29
C PRO A 24 13.67 -25.49 -23.23
N ALA A 25 13.95 -26.79 -23.36
CA ALA A 25 15.33 -27.31 -23.36
C ALA A 25 16.16 -26.79 -24.54
N VAL A 26 15.53 -26.57 -25.71
CA VAL A 26 16.25 -26.02 -26.88
C VAL A 26 16.44 -24.51 -26.70
N ALA A 27 15.50 -23.81 -26.07
CA ALA A 27 15.65 -22.41 -25.72
C ALA A 27 16.78 -22.18 -24.70
N GLU A 28 16.99 -23.10 -23.75
CA GLU A 28 18.12 -23.08 -22.81
C GLU A 28 19.47 -23.18 -23.55
N ILE A 29 19.62 -24.13 -24.47
CA ILE A 29 20.82 -24.27 -25.30
C ILE A 29 21.10 -23.00 -26.11
N VAL A 30 20.06 -22.33 -26.61
CA VAL A 30 20.20 -21.05 -27.32
C VAL A 30 20.72 -19.96 -26.36
N LEU A 31 20.23 -19.91 -25.12
CA LEU A 31 20.67 -18.95 -24.11
C LEU A 31 22.10 -19.24 -23.63
N ASP A 32 22.51 -20.51 -23.51
CA ASP A 32 23.89 -20.90 -23.21
C ASP A 32 24.85 -20.37 -24.28
N ASN A 33 24.45 -20.47 -25.55
CA ASN A 33 25.21 -19.93 -26.68
C ASN A 33 25.24 -18.38 -26.73
N CYS A 34 24.50 -17.70 -25.85
CA CYS A 34 24.54 -16.24 -25.70
C CYS A 34 25.54 -15.77 -24.61
N ILE A 35 26.27 -16.70 -24.00
CA ILE A 35 27.32 -16.43 -23.01
C ILE A 35 28.68 -16.63 -23.68
N GLU A 36 29.48 -15.57 -23.77
CA GLU A 36 30.87 -15.68 -24.20
C GLU A 36 31.80 -15.43 -23.01
N THR A 37 32.60 -16.42 -22.66
CA THR A 37 33.68 -16.27 -21.67
C THR A 37 34.97 -15.86 -22.36
N SER A 38 35.70 -14.89 -21.82
CA SER A 38 37.02 -14.54 -22.35
C SER A 38 37.98 -15.74 -22.29
N ASN A 39 38.98 -15.77 -23.18
CA ASN A 39 39.96 -16.86 -23.30
C ASN A 39 40.96 -16.94 -22.11
N LEU A 40 40.69 -16.22 -21.03
CA LEU A 40 41.55 -16.13 -19.84
C LEU A 40 41.01 -17.06 -18.75
N GLU A 41 41.89 -17.54 -17.88
CA GLU A 41 41.50 -18.31 -16.69
C GLU A 41 40.64 -17.46 -15.76
N LYS A 42 39.72 -18.09 -15.03
CA LYS A 42 38.73 -17.41 -14.15
C LYS A 42 39.38 -16.55 -13.05
N GLU A 43 40.65 -16.78 -12.76
CA GLU A 43 41.44 -16.12 -11.72
C GLU A 43 42.22 -14.90 -12.24
N HIS A 44 42.24 -14.66 -13.56
CA HIS A 44 42.93 -13.53 -14.16
C HIS A 44 42.14 -12.22 -13.99
N ILE A 45 42.85 -11.11 -13.72
CA ILE A 45 42.24 -9.78 -13.46
C ILE A 45 41.37 -9.28 -14.63
N ASP A 46 41.71 -9.67 -15.85
CA ASP A 46 41.00 -9.30 -17.09
C ASP A 46 39.98 -10.36 -17.56
N TYR A 47 39.61 -11.32 -16.70
CA TYR A 47 38.53 -12.26 -17.01
C TYR A 47 37.18 -11.52 -17.07
N SER A 48 36.51 -11.60 -18.22
CA SER A 48 35.22 -10.96 -18.45
C SER A 48 34.25 -11.94 -19.09
N ILE A 49 33.03 -12.00 -18.56
CA ILE A 49 31.93 -12.75 -19.18
C ILE A 49 31.03 -11.75 -19.90
N THR A 50 30.88 -11.93 -21.20
CA THR A 50 30.05 -11.08 -22.05
C THR A 50 28.70 -11.78 -22.28
N TYR A 51 27.62 -11.09 -21.95
CA TYR A 51 26.26 -11.59 -22.14
C TYR A 51 25.61 -10.88 -23.33
N TYR A 52 25.20 -11.64 -24.36
CA TYR A 52 24.47 -11.10 -25.51
C TYR A 52 22.97 -11.13 -25.24
N PHE A 53 22.33 -9.95 -25.29
CA PHE A 53 20.90 -9.81 -25.00
C PHE A 53 20.00 -9.87 -26.24
N ASP A 54 20.54 -9.97 -27.46
CA ASP A 54 19.78 -9.82 -28.72
C ASP A 54 18.55 -10.74 -28.83
N PHE A 55 18.61 -11.92 -28.22
CA PHE A 55 17.53 -12.92 -28.27
C PHE A 55 16.58 -12.87 -27.06
N VAL A 56 16.98 -12.18 -25.98
CA VAL A 56 16.16 -11.97 -24.77
C VAL A 56 15.45 -10.61 -24.82
N ALA A 57 16.13 -9.61 -25.36
CA ALA A 57 15.62 -8.31 -25.77
C ALA A 57 14.78 -8.47 -27.03
N LEU A 58 13.57 -8.99 -26.87
CA LEU A 58 12.52 -8.89 -27.88
C LEU A 58 12.02 -7.43 -27.95
N THR A 59 12.93 -6.48 -28.16
CA THR A 59 12.57 -5.11 -28.53
C THR A 59 12.11 -5.14 -29.99
N PRO A 60 10.90 -4.62 -30.28
CA PRO A 60 10.43 -4.53 -31.65
C PRO A 60 11.32 -3.56 -32.42
N GLU A 61 11.57 -3.88 -33.69
CA GLU A 61 12.09 -2.90 -34.63
C GLU A 61 11.12 -1.72 -34.73
N PRO A 62 11.62 -0.48 -34.91
CA PRO A 62 10.77 0.70 -35.00
C PRO A 62 9.83 0.58 -36.21
N GLY A 63 8.55 0.30 -35.96
CA GLY A 63 7.50 0.24 -36.98
C GLY A 63 6.49 -0.90 -36.84
N SER A 64 6.77 -1.92 -36.02
CA SER A 64 5.83 -3.04 -35.82
C SER A 64 4.78 -2.74 -34.74
N LYS A 65 3.49 -2.80 -35.10
CA LYS A 65 2.34 -2.78 -34.17
C LYS A 65 2.16 -4.09 -33.39
N SER A 66 3.20 -4.93 -33.28
CA SER A 66 3.18 -6.13 -32.45
C SER A 66 3.25 -5.70 -30.98
N ASN A 67 2.33 -6.24 -30.16
CA ASN A 67 2.32 -6.02 -28.72
C ASN A 67 3.74 -6.23 -28.16
N LYS A 68 4.23 -5.28 -27.36
CA LYS A 68 5.53 -5.35 -26.69
C LYS A 68 5.54 -6.55 -25.74
N VAL A 69 5.93 -7.73 -26.21
CA VAL A 69 6.08 -8.91 -25.36
C VAL A 69 7.57 -9.15 -25.16
N CYS A 70 8.05 -8.82 -23.95
CA CYS A 70 9.41 -9.08 -23.54
C CYS A 70 9.60 -10.60 -23.31
N GLY A 71 10.73 -11.17 -23.69
CA GLY A 71 11.03 -12.60 -23.52
C GLY A 71 10.78 -13.14 -22.10
N PRO A 72 11.21 -12.42 -21.04
CA PRO A 72 10.92 -12.81 -19.65
C PRO A 72 9.42 -12.90 -19.33
N SER A 73 8.58 -12.08 -19.96
CA SER A 73 7.12 -12.12 -19.76
C SER A 73 6.49 -13.38 -20.36
N ILE A 74 7.05 -13.91 -21.45
CA ILE A 74 6.61 -15.19 -22.07
C ILE A 74 7.05 -16.36 -21.21
N MET A 75 8.29 -16.31 -20.71
CA MET A 75 8.82 -17.33 -19.78
C MET A 75 7.97 -17.41 -18.50
N ALA A 76 7.56 -16.26 -17.96
CA ALA A 76 6.69 -16.17 -16.78
C ALA A 76 5.28 -16.73 -17.04
N LYS A 77 4.65 -16.35 -18.16
CA LYS A 77 3.33 -16.89 -18.53
C LYS A 77 3.32 -18.41 -18.71
N ASN A 78 4.42 -18.97 -19.19
CA ASN A 78 4.56 -20.41 -19.43
C ASN A 78 5.16 -21.16 -18.22
N ASN A 79 5.27 -20.53 -17.04
CA ASN A 79 5.84 -21.11 -15.81
C ASN A 79 7.22 -21.78 -16.05
N ARG A 80 8.09 -21.14 -16.83
CA ARG A 80 9.43 -21.65 -17.17
C ARG A 80 10.49 -21.14 -16.19
N GLU A 81 10.40 -21.58 -14.94
CA GLU A 81 11.28 -21.13 -13.85
C GLU A 81 12.78 -21.31 -14.16
N THR A 82 13.16 -22.40 -14.82
CA THR A 82 14.55 -22.69 -15.20
C THR A 82 15.12 -21.66 -16.19
N LEU A 83 14.32 -21.24 -17.18
CA LEU A 83 14.71 -20.20 -18.14
C LEU A 83 14.74 -18.79 -17.52
N LEU A 84 13.85 -18.54 -16.56
CA LEU A 84 13.85 -17.29 -15.78
C LEU A 84 15.08 -17.19 -14.85
N ALA A 85 15.51 -18.31 -14.29
CA ALA A 85 16.70 -18.40 -13.44
C ALA A 85 18.02 -18.41 -14.24
N HIS A 86 17.96 -18.46 -15.58
CA HIS A 86 19.14 -18.49 -16.43
C HIS A 86 19.98 -17.20 -16.25
N PRO A 87 21.32 -17.29 -16.15
CA PRO A 87 22.18 -16.14 -15.89
C PRO A 87 22.02 -15.00 -16.90
N VAL A 88 21.79 -15.31 -18.18
CA VAL A 88 21.51 -14.29 -19.22
C VAL A 88 20.22 -13.53 -18.92
N THR A 89 19.16 -14.22 -18.48
CA THR A 89 17.86 -13.61 -18.16
C THR A 89 17.96 -12.74 -16.90
N ILE A 90 18.68 -13.21 -15.89
CA ILE A 90 18.94 -12.45 -14.66
C ILE A 90 19.79 -11.20 -14.95
N CYS A 91 20.88 -11.35 -15.70
CA CYS A 91 21.73 -10.23 -16.12
C CYS A 91 20.97 -9.23 -17.00
N PHE A 92 20.09 -9.71 -17.88
CA PHE A 92 19.22 -8.87 -18.70
C PHE A 92 18.26 -8.05 -17.84
N ILE A 93 17.53 -8.69 -16.92
CA ILE A 93 16.63 -8.00 -15.98
C ILE A 93 17.43 -6.95 -15.19
N ASN A 94 18.54 -7.35 -14.57
CA ASN A 94 19.38 -6.44 -13.80
C ASN A 94 19.96 -5.28 -14.63
N SER A 95 20.24 -5.49 -15.92
CA SER A 95 20.73 -4.44 -16.83
C SER A 95 19.63 -3.42 -17.15
N GLN A 96 18.40 -3.88 -17.43
CA GLN A 96 17.24 -3.01 -17.66
C GLN A 96 16.89 -2.18 -16.42
N TRP A 97 17.14 -2.73 -15.23
CA TRP A 97 16.96 -2.02 -13.96
C TRP A 97 18.08 -1.01 -13.65
N LYS A 98 19.20 -0.92 -14.38
CA LYS A 98 20.35 -0.09 -13.96
C LYS A 98 20.35 1.37 -14.38
N LEU A 99 19.56 1.78 -15.39
CA LEU A 99 19.71 3.11 -16.00
C LEU A 99 18.56 4.08 -15.69
N LEU A 100 17.35 3.80 -16.16
CA LEU A 100 16.23 4.75 -16.07
C LEU A 100 15.11 4.33 -15.09
N PRO A 101 14.65 3.06 -15.09
CA PRO A 101 13.53 2.65 -14.24
C PRO A 101 13.84 2.69 -12.74
N ARG A 102 15.09 2.41 -12.34
CA ARG A 102 15.51 2.44 -10.94
C ARG A 102 15.45 3.86 -10.36
N TYR A 103 15.92 4.85 -11.09
CA TYR A 103 15.83 6.25 -10.64
C TYR A 103 14.36 6.70 -10.55
N MET A 104 13.55 6.40 -11.57
CA MET A 104 12.11 6.72 -11.57
C MET A 104 11.37 6.07 -10.38
N TYR A 105 11.71 4.82 -10.06
CA TYR A 105 11.14 4.12 -8.91
C TYR A 105 11.50 4.80 -7.58
N TYR A 106 12.78 5.06 -7.32
CA TYR A 106 13.19 5.70 -6.06
C TYR A 106 12.66 7.13 -5.93
N LEU A 107 12.57 7.88 -7.04
CA LEU A 107 11.94 9.20 -7.03
C LEU A 107 10.45 9.12 -6.66
N SER A 108 9.72 8.15 -7.24
CA SER A 108 8.31 7.92 -6.90
C SER A 108 8.12 7.48 -5.45
N LEU A 109 9.02 6.64 -4.93
CA LEU A 109 8.98 6.22 -3.54
C LEU A 109 9.26 7.40 -2.60
N LEU A 110 10.24 8.25 -2.95
CA LEU A 110 10.58 9.42 -2.18
C LEU A 110 9.42 10.42 -2.12
N THR A 111 8.77 10.72 -3.25
CA THR A 111 7.62 11.64 -3.27
C THR A 111 6.45 11.08 -2.45
N TYR A 112 6.24 9.77 -2.47
CA TYR A 112 5.23 9.11 -1.64
C TYR A 112 5.57 9.16 -0.14
N VAL A 113 6.83 8.93 0.25
CA VAL A 113 7.27 9.06 1.64
C VAL A 113 7.11 10.49 2.15
N VAL A 114 7.46 11.50 1.33
CA VAL A 114 7.23 12.91 1.68
C VAL A 114 5.74 13.17 1.91
N TYR A 115 4.88 12.73 0.99
CA TYR A 115 3.42 12.83 1.17
C TYR A 115 2.93 12.16 2.47
N LEU A 116 3.39 10.92 2.75
CA LEU A 116 3.03 10.18 3.95
C LEU A 116 3.46 10.93 5.22
N THR A 117 4.68 11.45 5.26
CA THR A 117 5.17 12.23 6.41
C THR A 117 4.34 13.49 6.62
N LEU A 118 4.03 14.25 5.56
CA LEU A 118 3.18 15.44 5.65
C LEU A 118 1.78 15.09 6.16
N LEU A 119 1.15 14.03 5.64
CA LEU A 119 -0.14 13.55 6.10
C LEU A 119 -0.12 13.16 7.58
N THR A 120 0.91 12.41 8.02
CA THR A 120 1.07 12.02 9.43
C THR A 120 1.22 13.24 10.34
N THR A 121 2.01 14.25 9.93
CA THR A 121 2.20 15.48 10.73
C THR A 121 0.91 16.25 10.90
N MET A 122 0.06 16.33 9.86
CA MET A 122 -1.24 16.99 9.95
C MET A 122 -2.18 16.28 10.93
N ILE A 123 -2.27 14.95 10.86
CA ILE A 123 -3.15 14.16 11.72
C ILE A 123 -2.73 14.24 13.19
N VAL A 124 -1.43 14.20 13.48
CA VAL A 124 -0.92 14.33 14.86
C VAL A 124 -1.25 15.71 15.43
N LYS A 125 -1.02 16.78 14.66
CA LYS A 125 -1.27 18.15 15.13
C LYS A 125 -2.76 18.45 15.30
N GLU A 126 -3.61 17.89 14.44
CA GLU A 126 -5.07 17.96 14.59
C GLU A 126 -5.54 17.36 15.92
N LYS A 127 -5.04 16.16 16.26
CA LYS A 127 -5.38 15.51 17.53
C LYS A 127 -4.91 16.31 18.74
N ASP A 128 -3.69 16.85 18.68
CA ASP A 128 -3.15 17.69 19.76
C ASP A 128 -3.97 18.96 19.96
N TRP A 129 -4.49 19.56 18.87
CA TRP A 129 -5.37 20.72 18.96
C TRP A 129 -6.71 20.36 19.62
N ILE A 130 -7.35 19.26 19.22
CA ILE A 130 -8.61 18.79 19.82
C ILE A 130 -8.44 18.58 21.33
N TYR A 131 -7.33 17.97 21.77
CA TYR A 131 -7.08 17.73 23.20
C TYR A 131 -6.74 19.01 23.99
N ARG A 132 -6.09 20.00 23.36
CA ARG A 132 -5.77 21.29 23.99
C ARG A 132 -6.91 22.28 23.95
N SER A 133 -7.90 22.08 23.08
CA SER A 133 -9.11 22.90 23.08
C SER A 133 -9.76 22.73 24.45
N PRO A 134 -9.81 23.77 25.30
CA PRO A 134 -10.55 23.67 26.52
C PRO A 134 -12.00 23.52 26.08
N GLU A 135 -12.55 22.31 26.20
CA GLU A 135 -13.99 22.18 26.41
C GLU A 135 -14.32 23.24 27.46
N ASN A 136 -15.23 24.15 27.10
CA ASN A 136 -15.80 25.13 28.02
C ASN A 136 -16.29 24.33 29.22
N SER A 137 -15.39 24.17 30.19
CA SER A 137 -15.67 23.62 31.48
C SER A 137 -16.69 24.60 32.01
N THR A 138 -17.94 24.16 31.96
CA THR A 138 -19.00 24.64 32.84
C THR A 138 -18.57 24.27 34.26
N SER A 139 -17.50 24.92 34.70
CA SER A 139 -17.07 24.97 36.08
C SER A 139 -18.02 25.97 36.72
N ASN A 140 -19.06 25.43 37.34
CA ASN A 140 -19.63 26.10 38.48
C ASN A 140 -18.46 26.43 39.41
N ILE A 141 -18.10 27.71 39.44
CA ILE A 141 -17.05 28.28 40.27
C ILE A 141 -17.36 27.88 41.70
N THR A 142 -16.58 26.94 42.23
CA THR A 142 -16.35 26.86 43.67
C THR A 142 -14.85 26.93 43.88
N ASN A 143 -14.45 28.10 44.34
CA ASN A 143 -13.09 28.49 44.68
C ASN A 143 -12.38 27.37 45.45
N THR A 144 -11.33 26.79 44.88
CA THR A 144 -10.18 26.38 45.68
C THR A 144 -8.91 26.66 44.89
N SER A 145 -8.08 27.48 45.51
CA SER A 145 -6.77 27.95 45.06
C SER A 145 -5.77 26.78 44.97
N PHE A 146 -5.32 26.47 43.76
CA PHE A 146 -4.08 25.74 43.51
C PHE A 146 -3.32 26.46 42.39
N PRO A 147 -1.98 26.55 42.49
CA PRO A 147 -1.21 27.57 41.80
C PRO A 147 -1.15 27.30 40.30
N ASP A 148 -1.32 28.41 39.59
CA ASP A 148 -1.16 28.63 38.16
C ASP A 148 0.19 28.06 37.66
N TYR A 149 0.14 26.92 36.96
CA TYR A 149 1.18 26.55 36.01
C TYR A 149 0.69 26.94 34.62
N GLN A 150 0.63 28.25 34.39
CA GLN A 150 0.35 28.84 33.10
C GLN A 150 1.64 28.85 32.27
N ASP A 151 2.12 27.66 31.87
CA ASP A 151 3.02 27.55 30.72
C ASP A 151 2.18 27.62 29.43
N THR A 152 1.47 28.73 29.25
CA THR A 152 1.12 29.17 27.89
C THR A 152 2.38 29.81 27.32
N VAL A 153 3.28 28.97 26.82
CA VAL A 153 4.23 29.40 25.80
C VAL A 153 3.35 29.91 24.65
N PHE A 154 3.20 31.23 24.55
CA PHE A 154 2.74 31.92 23.36
C PHE A 154 3.75 31.61 22.24
N VAL A 155 3.64 30.41 21.67
CA VAL A 155 4.19 30.14 20.35
C VAL A 155 3.45 31.09 19.42
N ASN A 156 4.16 31.98 18.73
CA ASN A 156 3.60 32.91 17.76
C ASN A 156 2.60 32.17 16.85
N PRO A 157 1.28 32.36 16.99
CA PRO A 157 0.29 31.51 16.31
C PRO A 157 0.28 31.73 14.79
N THR A 158 0.93 32.80 14.33
CA THR A 158 0.97 33.20 12.92
C THR A 158 1.92 32.36 12.07
N CYS A 159 3.06 31.90 12.61
CA CYS A 159 4.03 31.11 11.84
C CYS A 159 3.66 29.62 11.75
N GLU A 160 3.03 29.06 12.79
CA GLU A 160 2.56 27.67 12.74
C GLU A 160 1.32 27.52 11.85
N ALA A 161 0.33 28.41 11.96
CA ALA A 161 -0.87 28.36 11.12
C ALA A 161 -0.54 28.52 9.62
N THR A 162 0.35 29.44 9.27
CA THR A 162 0.80 29.60 7.86
C THR A 162 1.50 28.34 7.34
N SER A 163 2.26 27.64 8.18
CA SER A 163 2.89 26.37 7.80
C SER A 163 1.87 25.25 7.55
N MET A 164 0.81 25.14 8.35
CA MET A 164 -0.24 24.12 8.12
C MET A 164 -1.06 24.40 6.87
N MET A 165 -1.34 25.67 6.59
CA MET A 165 -2.06 26.07 5.39
C MET A 165 -1.28 25.69 4.13
N VAL A 166 0.04 25.92 4.12
CA VAL A 166 0.91 25.51 3.01
C VAL A 166 0.92 23.98 2.87
N ILE A 167 1.07 23.25 3.98
CA ILE A 167 1.03 21.78 3.97
C ILE A 167 -0.31 21.28 3.41
N SER A 168 -1.44 21.86 3.84
CA SER A 168 -2.78 21.52 3.37
C SER A 168 -2.94 21.72 1.86
N ILE A 169 -2.50 22.86 1.34
CA ILE A 169 -2.54 23.15 -0.10
C ILE A 169 -1.68 22.15 -0.88
N THR A 170 -0.47 21.85 -0.39
CA THR A 170 0.40 20.86 -1.05
C THR A 170 -0.21 19.46 -1.08
N LEU A 171 -0.86 19.02 0.01
CA LEU A 171 -1.53 17.73 0.10
C LEU A 171 -2.76 17.64 -0.82
N ILE A 172 -3.54 18.72 -0.95
CA ILE A 172 -4.68 18.78 -1.87
C ILE A 172 -4.20 18.64 -3.32
N ILE A 173 -3.19 19.43 -3.71
CA ILE A 173 -2.62 19.38 -5.08
C ILE A 173 -2.10 17.98 -5.38
N TYR A 174 -1.32 17.38 -4.46
CA TYR A 174 -0.80 16.03 -4.63
C TYR A 174 -1.92 14.99 -4.78
N SER A 175 -2.94 15.04 -3.93
CA SER A 175 -4.07 14.10 -3.96
C SER A 175 -4.85 14.18 -5.27
N ILE A 176 -5.07 15.38 -5.80
CA ILE A 176 -5.74 15.59 -7.09
C ILE A 176 -4.91 15.04 -8.25
N ILE A 177 -3.59 15.29 -8.27
CA ILE A 177 -2.69 14.77 -9.32
C ILE A 177 -2.72 13.24 -9.31
N GLN A 178 -2.69 12.62 -8.13
CA GLN A 178 -2.71 11.16 -8.03
C GLN A 178 -4.06 10.56 -8.40
N LEU A 179 -5.19 11.17 -8.02
CA LEU A 179 -6.51 10.75 -8.50
C LEU A 179 -6.62 10.86 -10.02
N PHE A 180 -6.04 11.91 -10.60
CA PHE A 180 -6.01 12.06 -12.05
C PHE A 180 -5.17 10.98 -12.74
N LYS A 181 -4.01 10.61 -12.16
CA LYS A 181 -3.21 9.47 -12.62
C LYS A 181 -4.03 8.17 -12.59
N GLU A 182 -4.75 7.90 -11.50
CA GLU A 182 -5.59 6.71 -11.38
C GLU A 182 -6.76 6.73 -12.37
N PHE A 183 -7.33 7.89 -12.63
CA PHE A 183 -8.37 8.05 -13.64
C PHE A 183 -7.88 7.74 -15.05
N ILE A 184 -6.66 8.16 -15.41
CA ILE A 184 -6.02 7.79 -16.68
C ILE A 184 -5.82 6.27 -16.75
N GLN A 185 -5.31 5.65 -15.68
CA GLN A 185 -5.08 4.21 -15.61
C GLN A 185 -6.38 3.41 -15.78
N PHE A 186 -7.47 3.89 -15.18
CA PHE A 186 -8.80 3.31 -15.34
C PHE A 186 -9.28 3.31 -16.80
N ILE A 187 -9.08 4.42 -17.52
CA ILE A 187 -9.48 4.54 -18.93
C ILE A 187 -8.64 3.63 -19.84
N MET A 188 -7.32 3.56 -19.61
CA MET A 188 -6.42 2.80 -20.48
C MET A 188 -6.59 1.28 -20.34
N SER A 189 -6.93 0.78 -19.15
CA SER A 189 -6.98 -0.66 -18.85
C SER A 189 -8.06 -1.00 -17.82
N PRO A 190 -9.36 -0.93 -18.18
CA PRO A 190 -10.46 -1.02 -17.21
C PRO A 190 -10.63 -2.42 -16.59
N PHE A 191 -10.38 -3.49 -17.35
CA PHE A 191 -10.55 -4.87 -16.87
C PHE A 191 -9.46 -5.28 -15.87
N ASP A 192 -8.21 -4.98 -16.20
CA ASP A 192 -7.09 -5.23 -15.29
C ASP A 192 -7.20 -4.35 -14.03
N TYR A 193 -7.74 -3.13 -14.18
CA TYR A 193 -7.96 -2.23 -13.05
C TYR A 193 -8.94 -2.80 -12.01
N ILE A 194 -10.08 -3.35 -12.46
CA ILE A 194 -11.14 -3.88 -11.58
C ILE A 194 -10.68 -5.14 -10.81
N MET A 195 -9.70 -5.89 -11.32
CA MET A 195 -9.21 -7.10 -10.66
C MET A 195 -8.10 -6.83 -9.62
N ASP A 196 -7.45 -5.66 -9.66
CA ASP A 196 -6.33 -5.35 -8.78
C ASP A 196 -6.76 -4.61 -7.50
N LEU A 197 -6.68 -5.28 -6.34
CA LEU A 197 -6.98 -4.73 -5.01
C LEU A 197 -6.18 -3.45 -4.70
N VAL A 198 -4.96 -3.34 -5.21
CA VAL A 198 -4.06 -2.20 -4.95
C VAL A 198 -4.68 -0.89 -5.43
N ASN A 199 -5.34 -0.90 -6.59
CA ASN A 199 -5.97 0.29 -7.16
C ASN A 199 -7.12 0.80 -6.25
N TYR A 200 -7.87 -0.11 -5.63
CA TYR A 200 -8.92 0.24 -4.68
C TYR A 200 -8.36 0.85 -3.38
N ILE A 201 -7.22 0.37 -2.91
CA ILE A 201 -6.53 0.95 -1.75
C ILE A 201 -6.00 2.36 -2.08
N GLU A 202 -5.46 2.55 -3.28
CA GLU A 202 -4.97 3.86 -3.75
C GLU A 202 -6.09 4.89 -3.89
N ILE A 203 -7.21 4.54 -4.56
CA ILE A 203 -8.33 5.47 -4.70
C ILE A 203 -8.97 5.78 -3.33
N GLY A 204 -9.12 4.77 -2.46
CA GLY A 204 -9.63 4.94 -1.10
C GLY A 204 -8.74 5.87 -0.28
N LEU A 205 -7.42 5.72 -0.36
CA LEU A 205 -6.44 6.59 0.29
C LEU A 205 -6.63 8.05 -0.16
N TYR A 206 -6.56 8.32 -1.47
CA TYR A 206 -6.56 9.70 -1.94
C TYR A 206 -7.93 10.39 -1.78
N VAL A 207 -9.04 9.65 -1.86
CA VAL A 207 -10.38 10.19 -1.59
C VAL A 207 -10.53 10.53 -0.10
N THR A 208 -10.18 9.60 0.80
CA THR A 208 -10.29 9.85 2.25
C THR A 208 -9.33 10.93 2.73
N SER A 209 -8.11 10.99 2.17
CA SER A 209 -7.18 12.09 2.46
C SER A 209 -7.68 13.43 1.95
N LEU A 210 -8.31 13.47 0.77
CA LEU A 210 -8.89 14.70 0.22
C LEU A 210 -10.02 15.21 1.11
N ILE A 211 -10.92 14.33 1.57
CA ILE A 211 -12.00 14.69 2.52
C ILE A 211 -11.41 15.25 3.83
N PHE A 212 -10.40 14.58 4.40
CA PHE A 212 -9.73 15.06 5.61
C PHE A 212 -9.09 16.44 5.45
N VAL A 213 -8.27 16.65 4.41
CA VAL A 213 -7.53 17.91 4.25
C VAL A 213 -8.45 19.05 3.83
N THR A 214 -9.47 18.80 3.02
CA THR A 214 -10.44 19.84 2.63
C THR A 214 -11.31 20.28 3.80
N THR A 215 -11.79 19.35 4.63
CA THR A 215 -12.53 19.70 5.85
C THR A 215 -11.67 20.47 6.85
N TYR A 216 -10.39 20.12 6.99
CA TYR A 216 -9.42 20.89 7.77
C TYR A 216 -9.22 22.31 7.22
N PHE A 217 -8.95 22.43 5.90
CA PHE A 217 -8.69 23.72 5.26
C PHE A 217 -9.89 24.67 5.37
N MET A 218 -11.12 24.15 5.21
CA MET A 218 -12.33 24.96 5.38
C MET A 218 -12.49 25.43 6.83
N ASP A 219 -12.28 24.56 7.82
CA ASP A 219 -12.38 24.93 9.24
C ASP A 219 -11.36 26.02 9.61
N GLU A 220 -10.10 25.88 9.19
CA GLU A 220 -9.07 26.90 9.42
C GLU A 220 -9.40 28.24 8.73
N HIS A 221 -9.93 28.19 7.50
CA HIS A 221 -10.36 29.38 6.76
C HIS A 221 -11.54 30.09 7.44
N TYR A 222 -12.57 29.35 7.89
CA TYR A 222 -13.71 29.91 8.60
C TYR A 222 -13.32 30.50 9.96
N ARG A 223 -12.37 29.90 10.67
CA ARG A 223 -11.80 30.44 11.92
C ARG A 223 -11.11 31.78 11.71
N CYS A 224 -10.36 31.93 10.62
CA CYS A 224 -9.73 33.21 10.24
C CYS A 224 -10.76 34.29 9.88
N LEU A 225 -11.89 33.90 9.28
CA LEU A 225 -12.98 34.80 8.89
C LEU A 225 -14.03 35.05 9.99
N GLN A 226 -13.87 34.46 11.19
CA GLN A 226 -14.83 34.54 12.30
C GLN A 226 -16.27 34.23 11.86
N MET A 227 -16.44 33.26 10.96
CA MET A 227 -17.74 32.80 10.46
C MET A 227 -18.16 31.50 11.18
N GLU A 228 -19.45 31.17 11.08
CA GLU A 228 -20.08 30.02 11.75
C GLU A 228 -19.32 28.71 11.45
N HIS A 229 -19.05 27.94 12.51
CA HIS A 229 -18.21 26.74 12.47
C HIS A 229 -18.85 25.63 11.61
N TYR A 230 -18.04 24.97 10.78
CA TYR A 230 -18.49 23.87 9.95
C TYR A 230 -18.44 22.54 10.76
N ASP A 231 -19.56 22.20 11.40
CA ASP A 231 -19.73 21.06 12.33
C ASP A 231 -19.69 19.68 11.64
N ASN A 232 -18.53 19.26 11.13
CA ASN A 232 -18.31 17.89 10.65
C ASN A 232 -17.05 17.25 11.25
N GLU A 233 -16.79 17.48 12.53
CA GLU A 233 -15.66 16.90 13.26
C GLU A 233 -15.62 15.37 13.14
N ALA A 234 -16.77 14.69 13.29
CA ALA A 234 -16.84 13.24 13.17
C ALA A 234 -16.42 12.73 11.78
N LEU A 235 -16.82 13.41 10.71
CA LEU A 235 -16.42 13.04 9.35
C LEU A 235 -14.92 13.25 9.16
N ARG A 236 -14.38 14.38 9.65
CA ARG A 236 -12.95 14.71 9.56
C ARG A 236 -12.09 13.68 10.29
N VAL A 237 -12.42 13.37 11.55
CA VAL A 237 -11.66 12.40 12.36
C VAL A 237 -11.74 11.00 11.76
N ASN A 238 -12.93 10.57 11.33
CA ASN A 238 -13.10 9.26 10.70
C ASN A 238 -12.36 9.16 9.36
N ALA A 239 -12.44 10.19 8.51
CA ALA A 239 -11.72 10.23 7.24
C ALA A 239 -10.20 10.21 7.44
N GLY A 240 -9.69 10.98 8.42
CA GLY A 240 -8.27 10.98 8.78
C GLY A 240 -7.78 9.61 9.28
N ALA A 241 -8.57 8.95 10.12
CA ALA A 241 -8.26 7.61 10.64
C ALA A 241 -8.21 6.53 9.54
N VAL A 242 -9.14 6.59 8.58
CA VAL A 242 -9.13 5.68 7.43
C VAL A 242 -7.97 6.02 6.48
N ALA A 243 -7.73 7.30 6.20
CA ALA A 243 -6.66 7.75 5.32
C ALA A 243 -5.28 7.30 5.81
N ILE A 244 -4.98 7.46 7.11
CA ILE A 244 -3.67 7.06 7.65
C ILE A 244 -3.47 5.54 7.59
N MET A 245 -4.52 4.76 7.86
CA MET A 245 -4.47 3.30 7.77
C MET A 245 -4.19 2.86 6.33
N LEU A 246 -4.95 3.39 5.37
CA LEU A 246 -4.76 3.09 3.95
C LEU A 246 -3.40 3.58 3.44
N ALA A 247 -2.85 4.68 3.98
CA ALA A 247 -1.54 5.19 3.60
C ALA A 247 -0.42 4.22 3.99
N PHE A 248 -0.42 3.72 5.23
CA PHE A 248 0.56 2.72 5.63
C PHE A 248 0.36 1.38 4.91
N CYS A 249 -0.88 0.96 4.63
CA CYS A 249 -1.13 -0.20 3.77
C CYS A 249 -0.56 -0.01 2.36
N ASN A 250 -0.75 1.16 1.76
CA ASN A 250 -0.26 1.46 0.42
C ASN A 250 1.28 1.53 0.35
N MET A 251 1.93 2.00 1.43
CA MET A 251 3.40 1.96 1.57
C MET A 251 3.96 0.54 1.40
N LEU A 252 3.29 -0.49 1.94
CA LEU A 252 3.71 -1.88 1.76
C LEU A 252 3.71 -2.29 0.27
N PHE A 253 2.71 -1.85 -0.50
CA PHE A 253 2.65 -2.14 -1.94
C PHE A 253 3.69 -1.36 -2.74
N TYR A 254 4.07 -0.14 -2.35
CA TYR A 254 5.21 0.55 -2.94
C TYR A 254 6.53 -0.20 -2.72
N MET A 255 6.71 -0.81 -1.54
CA MET A 255 7.89 -1.62 -1.22
C MET A 255 7.95 -2.95 -2.00
N LYS A 256 6.81 -3.47 -2.49
CA LYS A 256 6.75 -4.69 -3.33
C LYS A 256 7.62 -4.60 -4.59
N ARG A 257 7.81 -3.40 -5.15
CA ARG A 257 8.57 -3.18 -6.38
C ARG A 257 10.08 -3.05 -6.17
N ALA A 258 10.56 -2.95 -4.92
CA ALA A 258 11.98 -2.85 -4.62
C ALA A 258 12.69 -4.22 -4.78
N PRO A 259 13.91 -4.25 -5.34
CA PRO A 259 14.72 -5.47 -5.32
C PRO A 259 15.01 -5.87 -3.87
N PHE A 260 15.00 -7.18 -3.58
CA PHE A 260 15.12 -7.79 -2.24
C PHE A 260 13.92 -7.57 -1.31
N VAL A 261 13.60 -6.33 -0.93
CA VAL A 261 12.47 -6.02 -0.03
C VAL A 261 11.14 -6.50 -0.61
N GLY A 262 10.96 -6.37 -1.92
CA GLY A 262 9.76 -6.81 -2.62
C GLY A 262 9.49 -8.31 -2.50
N LEU A 263 10.53 -9.15 -2.37
CA LEU A 263 10.37 -10.58 -2.16
C LEU A 263 9.78 -10.87 -0.78
N ILE A 264 10.26 -10.21 0.26
CA ILE A 264 9.74 -10.36 1.63
C ILE A 264 8.26 -9.94 1.67
N VAL A 265 7.93 -8.79 1.06
CA VAL A 265 6.55 -8.30 0.99
C VAL A 265 5.65 -9.26 0.19
N LEU A 266 6.13 -9.82 -0.93
CA LEU A 266 5.37 -10.77 -1.72
C LEU A 266 5.07 -12.06 -0.93
N MET A 267 6.07 -12.58 -0.22
CA MET A 267 5.88 -13.73 0.66
C MET A 267 4.86 -13.44 1.76
N PHE A 268 4.91 -12.25 2.37
CA PHE A 268 3.93 -11.84 3.37
C PHE A 268 2.50 -11.77 2.80
N ILE A 269 2.30 -11.21 1.61
CA ILE A 269 0.96 -11.13 0.98
C ILE A 269 0.42 -12.53 0.69
N GLU A 270 1.25 -13.46 0.22
CA GLU A 270 0.82 -14.83 -0.06
C GLU A 270 0.42 -15.56 1.24
N VAL A 271 1.20 -15.39 2.31
CA VAL A 271 0.84 -15.91 3.64
C VAL A 271 -0.46 -15.27 4.14
N LEU A 272 -0.63 -13.94 4.01
CA LEU A 272 -1.85 -13.24 4.42
C LEU A 272 -3.09 -13.80 3.69
N LYS A 273 -2.97 -14.09 2.38
CA LYS A 273 -4.04 -14.71 1.59
C LYS A 273 -4.42 -16.08 2.15
N THR A 274 -3.43 -16.93 2.47
CA THR A 274 -3.71 -18.24 3.10
C THR A 274 -4.38 -18.10 4.46
N VAL A 275 -3.95 -17.14 5.29
CA VAL A 275 -4.54 -16.88 6.61
C VAL A 275 -5.99 -16.40 6.49
N ILE A 276 -6.29 -15.50 5.55
CA ILE A 276 -7.66 -15.04 5.29
C ILE A 276 -8.54 -16.21 4.84
N SER A 277 -8.05 -17.08 3.95
CA SER A 277 -8.81 -18.27 3.52
C SER A 277 -9.14 -19.20 4.68
N VAL A 278 -8.19 -19.43 5.59
CA VAL A 278 -8.41 -20.25 6.79
C VAL A 278 -9.38 -19.57 7.77
N LEU A 279 -9.23 -18.26 8.00
CA LEU A 279 -10.09 -17.47 8.89
C LEU A 279 -11.55 -17.46 8.42
N LEU A 280 -11.81 -17.48 7.11
CA LEU A 280 -13.16 -17.59 6.57
C LEU A 280 -13.84 -18.92 6.95
N ILE A 281 -13.10 -20.02 6.99
CA ILE A 281 -13.64 -21.32 7.43
C ILE A 281 -13.97 -21.28 8.92
N PHE A 282 -13.08 -20.73 9.74
CA PHE A 282 -13.33 -20.53 11.18
C PHE A 282 -14.43 -19.50 11.46
N GLY A 283 -14.72 -18.59 10.53
CA GLY A 283 -15.75 -17.56 10.67
C GLY A 283 -17.14 -18.11 11.02
N PHE A 284 -17.55 -19.24 10.43
CA PHE A 284 -18.83 -19.88 10.76
C PHE A 284 -18.90 -20.34 12.21
N ILE A 285 -17.79 -20.85 12.73
CA ILE A 285 -17.68 -21.30 14.13
C ILE A 285 -17.73 -20.09 15.07
N ILE A 286 -17.02 -19.01 14.74
CA ILE A 286 -17.04 -17.75 15.49
C ILE A 286 -18.47 -17.19 15.59
N VAL A 287 -19.22 -17.18 14.49
CA VAL A 287 -20.62 -16.72 14.50
C VAL A 287 -21.51 -17.63 15.36
N GLY A 288 -21.33 -18.96 15.28
CA GLY A 288 -22.08 -19.92 16.10
C GLY A 288 -21.85 -19.72 17.61
N PHE A 289 -20.59 -19.54 18.02
CA PHE A 289 -20.26 -19.21 19.41
C PHE A 289 -20.77 -17.83 19.83
N ALA A 290 -20.65 -16.82 18.97
CA ALA A 290 -21.13 -15.47 19.27
C ALA A 290 -22.65 -15.43 19.51
N LEU A 291 -23.44 -16.14 18.70
CA LEU A 291 -24.89 -16.26 18.89
C LEU A 291 -25.23 -17.06 20.16
N SER A 292 -24.50 -18.15 20.42
CA SER A 292 -24.70 -18.96 21.63
C SER A 292 -24.41 -18.14 22.90
N PHE A 293 -23.32 -17.35 22.89
CA PHE A 293 -22.96 -16.50 24.03
C PHE A 293 -23.88 -15.29 24.19
N HIS A 294 -24.36 -14.71 23.09
CA HIS A 294 -25.38 -13.67 23.16
C HIS A 294 -26.67 -14.20 23.80
N PHE A 295 -27.09 -15.41 23.45
CA PHE A 295 -28.29 -16.02 24.03
C PHE A 295 -28.14 -16.37 25.52
N ILE A 296 -27.01 -16.96 25.93
CA ILE A 296 -26.79 -17.35 27.34
C ILE A 296 -26.49 -16.16 28.25
N SER A 297 -25.82 -15.13 27.75
CA SER A 297 -25.36 -13.97 28.54
C SER A 297 -26.40 -12.86 28.61
N GLY A 298 -27.64 -13.12 28.17
CA GLY A 298 -28.76 -12.17 28.19
C GLY A 298 -29.30 -11.88 29.60
N ASP A 299 -28.46 -11.95 30.64
CA ASP A 299 -28.86 -11.51 31.98
C ASP A 299 -28.87 -9.97 31.99
N TRP A 300 -30.06 -9.40 31.91
CA TRP A 300 -30.34 -7.96 31.70
C TRP A 300 -29.80 -7.04 32.81
N ASN A 301 -29.19 -7.60 33.86
CA ASN A 301 -28.72 -6.90 35.05
C ASN A 301 -27.36 -6.21 34.86
N ASP A 302 -26.57 -6.58 33.84
CA ASP A 302 -25.21 -6.05 33.63
C ASP A 302 -25.14 -4.75 32.80
N GLY A 303 -26.28 -4.21 32.36
CA GLY A 303 -26.35 -2.92 31.65
C GLY A 303 -25.77 -2.93 30.23
N PRO A 304 -25.71 -1.76 29.56
CA PRO A 304 -25.25 -1.65 28.16
C PRO A 304 -23.75 -1.91 27.96
N ASP A 305 -22.97 -1.98 29.05
CA ASP A 305 -21.53 -2.24 29.04
C ASP A 305 -21.20 -3.75 29.04
N ALA A 306 -22.21 -4.62 29.07
CA ALA A 306 -21.99 -6.06 29.02
C ALA A 306 -21.37 -6.50 27.68
N ASP A 307 -20.36 -7.37 27.78
CA ASP A 307 -19.55 -7.87 26.65
C ASP A 307 -20.42 -8.54 25.54
N PHE A 308 -21.60 -9.06 25.91
CA PHE A 308 -22.48 -9.84 25.03
C PHE A 308 -23.88 -9.22 24.81
N PHE A 309 -24.06 -7.94 25.15
CA PHE A 309 -25.35 -7.26 25.02
C PHE A 309 -25.84 -7.19 23.57
N ASP A 310 -24.98 -6.77 22.65
CA ASP A 310 -25.29 -6.70 21.22
C ASP A 310 -24.66 -7.87 20.46
N MET A 311 -25.32 -8.30 19.39
CA MET A 311 -24.73 -9.27 18.45
C MET A 311 -23.36 -8.80 17.93
N LYS A 312 -23.22 -7.50 17.64
CA LYS A 312 -21.95 -6.91 17.16
C LYS A 312 -20.84 -7.03 18.21
N LYS A 313 -21.14 -6.70 19.46
CA LYS A 313 -20.19 -6.81 20.59
C LYS A 313 -19.82 -8.27 20.85
N SER A 314 -20.80 -9.17 20.78
CA SER A 314 -20.62 -10.61 20.96
C SER A 314 -19.65 -11.21 19.94
N ILE A 315 -19.78 -10.85 18.66
CA ILE A 315 -18.84 -11.31 17.61
C ILE A 315 -17.42 -10.81 17.90
N ILE A 316 -17.26 -9.52 18.21
CA ILE A 316 -15.95 -8.93 18.53
C ILE A 316 -15.33 -9.62 19.75
N LYS A 317 -16.13 -9.87 20.79
CA LYS A 317 -15.66 -10.54 22.01
C LYS A 317 -15.24 -11.98 21.74
N VAL A 318 -16.00 -12.75 20.94
CA VAL A 318 -15.60 -14.11 20.56
C VAL A 318 -14.32 -14.11 19.72
N VAL A 319 -14.16 -13.16 18.79
CA VAL A 319 -12.89 -13.00 18.06
C VAL A 319 -11.74 -12.71 19.03
N ALA A 320 -11.91 -11.81 20.00
CA ALA A 320 -10.90 -11.55 21.02
C ALA A 320 -10.56 -12.82 21.83
N MET A 321 -11.58 -13.61 22.21
CA MET A 321 -11.39 -14.90 22.87
C MET A 321 -10.62 -15.91 22.00
N THR A 322 -10.83 -15.93 20.68
CA THR A 322 -10.05 -16.81 19.77
C THR A 322 -8.59 -16.41 19.64
N ILE A 323 -8.25 -15.13 19.84
CA ILE A 323 -6.87 -14.62 19.84
C ILE A 323 -6.18 -14.88 21.20
N GLY A 324 -6.95 -15.21 22.24
CA GLY A 324 -6.47 -15.50 23.60
C GLY A 324 -6.73 -14.38 24.62
N ASP A 325 -7.40 -13.29 24.23
CA ASP A 325 -7.84 -12.25 25.18
C ASP A 325 -9.19 -12.64 25.78
N GLY A 326 -9.13 -13.55 26.74
CA GLY A 326 -10.29 -14.09 27.46
C GLY A 326 -10.71 -13.30 28.69
N SER A 327 -10.28 -12.05 28.86
CA SER A 327 -10.64 -11.25 30.02
C SER A 327 -12.13 -10.88 29.97
N MET A 328 -12.97 -11.70 30.63
CA MET A 328 -14.35 -11.32 30.92
C MET A 328 -14.31 -10.18 31.92
N SER A 329 -14.94 -9.05 31.60
CA SER A 329 -15.11 -7.97 32.56
C SER A 329 -15.87 -8.55 33.75
N LYS A 330 -15.17 -8.82 34.86
CA LYS A 330 -15.80 -9.34 36.07
C LYS A 330 -16.78 -8.27 36.54
N GLY A 331 -18.07 -8.52 36.32
CA GLY A 331 -19.16 -7.76 36.90
C GLY A 331 -18.81 -7.45 38.35
N LYS A 332 -18.72 -6.17 38.64
CA LYS A 332 -18.37 -5.63 39.95
C LYS A 332 -19.39 -6.19 40.93
N LYS A 333 -19.05 -7.29 41.63
CA LYS A 333 -19.86 -7.82 42.73
C LYS A 333 -20.02 -6.69 43.75
N ARG A 334 -21.18 -6.03 43.73
CA ARG A 334 -21.63 -5.18 44.81
C ARG A 334 -21.89 -6.13 45.99
N GLY A 335 -20.94 -6.13 46.93
CA GLY A 335 -21.12 -6.71 48.25
C GLY A 335 -22.06 -5.87 49.10
#